data_AF-B1V7K2-F1
#
_entry.id   AF-B1V7K2-F1
#
_cell.length_a   1.000
_cell.length_b   1.000
_cell.length_c   1.000
_cell.angle_alpha   90.00
_cell.angle_beta   90.00
_cell.angle_gamma   90.00
#
_symmetry.space_group_name_H-M   'P 1'
#
loop_
_entity.id
_entity.type
_entity.pdbx_description
1 polymer ?
#
loop_
_entity_poly.entity_id
_entity_poly.type
_entity_poly.pdbx_seq_one_letter_code
_entity_poly.pdbx_strand_id
1 'polypeptide(L)' 'MKKFKIKIVETLEREVFVNANSEKEAMNIVQSLYENEDIVLDSNDFKEVEFFRRYLYGQ' A
#
# COMPACT_ATOMS: atom_id res chain seq x y z
N MET A 1 6.92 -18.28 -29.66
CA MET A 1 6.37 -17.95 -28.32
C MET A 1 5.70 -16.58 -28.38
N LYS A 2 4.63 -16.34 -27.61
CA LYS A 2 3.93 -15.05 -27.56
C LYS A 2 4.20 -14.35 -26.23
N LYS A 3 4.28 -13.02 -26.22
CA LYS A 3 4.42 -12.21 -25.00
C LYS A 3 3.04 -11.70 -24.56
N PHE A 4 2.80 -11.69 -23.26
CA PHE A 4 1.58 -11.17 -22.65
C PHE A 4 1.95 -10.11 -21.61
N LYS A 5 1.13 -9.07 -21.49
CA LYS A 5 1.29 -8.04 -20.46
C LYS A 5 0.30 -8.33 -19.33
N ILE A 6 0.83 -8.59 -18.15
CA ILE A 6 0.09 -8.79 -16.90
C ILE A 6 0.54 -7.70 -15.93
N LYS A 7 -0.40 -7.04 -15.26
CA LYS A 7 -0.11 -6.11 -14.15
C LYS A 7 -0.25 -6.89 -12.85
N ILE A 8 0.70 -6.70 -11.94
CA ILE A 8 0.68 -7.23 -10.58
C ILE A 8 0.55 -6.01 -9.66
N VAL A 9 -0.33 -6.09 -8.67
CA VAL A 9 -0.49 -5.08 -7.61
C VAL A 9 -0.40 -5.81 -6.29
N GLU A 10 0.42 -5.30 -5.38
CA GLU A 10 0.54 -5.79 -4.01
C GLU A 10 0.00 -4.72 -3.06
N THR A 11 -0.66 -5.16 -2.00
CA THR A 11 -1.10 -4.32 -0.90
C THR A 11 -0.31 -4.71 0.35
N LEU A 12 0.33 -3.73 0.98
CA LEU A 12 0.99 -3.89 2.28
C LEU A 12 0.13 -3.23 3.36
N GLU A 13 -0.01 -3.86 4.52
CA GLU A 13 -0.84 -3.39 5.63
C GLU A 13 -0.19 -3.68 6.98
N ARG A 14 -0.15 -2.66 7.85
CA ARG A 14 0.31 -2.77 9.23
C ARG A 14 -0.59 -1.94 10.14
N GLU A 15 -1.07 -2.54 11.23
CA GLU A 15 -1.72 -1.81 12.32
C GLU A 15 -0.67 -1.24 13.28
N VAL A 16 -0.85 0.01 13.70
CA VAL A 16 0.05 0.70 14.63
C VAL A 16 -0.72 1.35 15.76
N PHE A 17 -0.13 1.35 16.95
CA PHE A 17 -0.67 2.06 18.11
C PHE A 17 0.00 3.44 18.21
N VAL A 18 -0.81 4.50 18.28
CA VAL A 18 -0.33 5.87 18.45
C VAL A 18 -1.08 6.54 19.59
N ASN A 19 -0.37 7.32 20.41
CA ASN A 19 -0.98 8.15 21.44
C ASN A 19 -1.39 9.49 20.82
N ALA A 20 -2.67 9.83 20.90
CA ALA A 20 -3.22 11.08 20.40
C ALA A 20 -4.47 11.46 21.19
N ASN A 21 -4.81 12.76 21.21
CA ASN A 21 -6.00 13.29 21.89
C ASN A 21 -7.24 13.23 21.01
N SER A 22 -7.09 12.93 19.71
CA SER A 22 -8.18 12.77 18.76
C SER A 22 -7.78 11.87 17.60
N GLU A 23 -8.77 11.31 16.90
CA GLU A 23 -8.54 10.51 15.68
C GLU A 23 -7.85 11.31 14.57
N LYS A 24 -8.20 12.59 14.41
CA LYS A 24 -7.54 13.48 13.44
C LYS A 24 -6.06 13.67 13.76
N GLU A 25 -5.73 13.86 15.03
CA GLU A 25 -4.34 13.95 15.48
C GLU A 25 -3.61 12.63 15.26
N ALA A 26 -4.23 11.49 15.60
CA ALA A 26 -3.65 10.17 15.35
C ALA A 26 -3.30 9.97 13.86
N MET A 27 -4.23 10.31 12.96
CA MET A 27 -4.02 10.21 11.52
C MET A 27 -2.87 11.11 11.04
N ASN A 28 -2.83 12.36 11.50
CA ASN A 28 -1.75 13.30 11.14
C ASN A 28 -0.37 12.80 11.62
N ILE A 29 -0.29 12.20 12.81
CA ILE A 29 0.95 11.63 13.34
C ILE A 29 1.40 10.45 12.47
N VAL A 30 0.51 9.48 12.21
CA VAL A 30 0.85 8.29 11.41
C VAL A 30 1.25 8.70 9.99
N GLN A 31 0.55 9.65 9.38
CA GLN A 31 0.91 10.17 8.06
C GLN A 31 2.31 10.80 8.08
N SER A 32 2.60 11.66 9.06
CA SER A 32 3.92 12.28 9.20
C SER A 32 5.03 11.23 9.38
N LEU A 33 4.81 10.20 10.20
CA LEU A 33 5.78 9.13 10.42
C LEU A 33 6.04 8.32 9.13
N TYR A 34 5.00 8.07 8.32
CA TYR A 34 5.16 7.38 7.05
C TYR A 34 5.86 8.25 6.00
N GLU A 35 5.50 9.54 5.89
CA GLU A 35 6.13 10.50 4.95
C GLU A 35 7.60 10.76 5.27
N ASN A 36 7.99 10.68 6.54
CA ASN A 36 9.39 10.83 6.97
C ASN A 36 10.16 9.49 7.03
N GLU A 37 9.57 8.38 6.55
CA GLU A 37 10.17 7.05 6.56
C GLU A 37 10.49 6.49 7.97
N ASP A 38 9.88 7.02 9.03
CA ASP A 38 9.94 6.44 10.38
C ASP A 38 9.08 5.16 10.48
N ILE A 39 8.00 5.10 9.69
CA ILE A 39 7.23 3.87 9.44
C ILE A 39 7.47 3.46 7.98
N VAL A 40 8.16 2.35 7.78
CA VAL A 40 8.32 1.71 6.47
C VAL A 40 7.64 0.35 6.49
N LEU A 41 6.79 0.12 5.49
CA LEU A 41 6.18 -1.18 5.24
C LEU A 41 7.07 -1.96 4.28
N ASP A 42 7.24 -3.25 4.55
CA ASP A 42 8.06 -4.15 3.76
C ASP A 42 7.33 -5.47 3.47
N SER A 43 8.06 -6.47 2.98
CA SER A 43 7.50 -7.77 2.63
C SER A 43 6.80 -8.50 3.79
N ASN A 44 7.13 -8.18 5.04
CA ASN A 44 6.47 -8.76 6.22
C ASN A 44 5.06 -8.20 6.43
N ASP A 45 4.75 -7.04 5.83
CA ASP A 45 3.43 -6.41 5.88
C ASP A 45 2.54 -6.84 4.70
N PHE A 46 2.94 -7.87 3.95
CA PHE A 46 2.19 -8.34 2.80
C PHE A 46 0.78 -8.79 3.21
N LYS A 47 -0.24 -8.16 2.63
CA LYS A 47 -1.64 -8.52 2.82
C LYS A 47 -2.18 -9.34 1.65
N GLU A 48 -2.06 -8.82 0.44
CA GLU A 48 -2.62 -9.47 -0.74
C GLU A 48 -1.95 -9.06 -2.05
N VAL A 49 -2.19 -9.86 -3.08
CA VAL A 49 -1.71 -9.64 -4.45
C VAL A 49 -2.84 -9.86 -5.46
N GLU A 50 -2.94 -8.94 -6.41
CA GLU A 50 -3.91 -9.00 -7.51
C GLU A 50 -3.21 -9.02 -8.87
N PHE A 51 -3.77 -9.81 -9.80
CA PHE A 51 -3.23 -9.99 -11.15
C PHE A 51 -4.25 -9.50 -12.18
N PHE A 52 -3.91 -8.44 -12.91
CA PHE A 52 -4.77 -7.88 -13.94
C PHE A 52 -4.24 -8.21 -15.32
N ARG A 53 -5.07 -8.88 -16.13
CA ARG A 53 -4.86 -8.95 -17.57
C ARG A 53 -5.24 -7.61 -18.17
N ARG A 54 -4.32 -6.94 -18.86
CA ARG A 54 -4.67 -5.69 -19.55
C ARG A 54 -5.55 -6.04 -20.76
N TYR A 55 -6.86 -5.91 -20.64
CA TYR A 55 -7.71 -5.75 -21.82
C TYR A 55 -7.40 -4.36 -22.37
N LEU A 56 -6.80 -4.29 -23.57
CA LEU A 56 -6.72 -3.05 -24.32
C LEU A 56 -8.16 -2.75 -24.79
N TYR A 57 -8.98 -2.14 -23.93
CA TYR A 57 -10.14 -1.41 -24.43
C TYR A 57 -9.59 -0.19 -25.18
N GLY A 58 -10.01 -0.08 -26.44
CA GLY A 58 -9.39 0.70 -27.50
C GLY A 58 -9.12 2.16 -27.16
N GLN A 59 -8.02 2.66 -27.73
CA GLN A 59 -7.96 4.04 -28.22
C GLN A 59 -8.70 4.10 -29.56
#